data_AF-A0A367INL5-F1
#
_entry.id   AF-A0A367INL5-F1
#
_cell.length_a   1.000
_cell.length_b   1.000
_cell.length_c   1.000
_cell.angle_alpha   90.00
_cell.angle_beta   90.00
_cell.angle_gamma   90.00
#
_symmetry.space_group_name_H-M   'P 1'
#
loop_
_entity.id
_entity.type
_entity.pdbx_description
1 polymer ?
#
loop_
_entity_poly.entity_id
_entity_poly.type
_entity_poly.pdbx_seq_one_letter_code
_entity_poly.pdbx_strand_id
1 'polypeptide(L)'
;KREAEPTTTTTTTTTNTSTPLTFGDPIERIKEWRPKLSLYSTPPHKRARLEHAQEIELVTQEIKYQGFEPRNLMLESSYELQRVHARGVFVMLVKKNVNPTFVFRLPPDHVWARDLSGLRKTASFEMKTQEGDVWELHMKPSRDTECYMFGYLIRQIDMVRNVKDCVHDLVRHRKLPLVLDLDDTLVRLVGNENGRFVPESDIPKCKDRVAVLKDGKRVVLTERVREFLEWAQQFFDISVCSLGDQNYVDNVIDVLDPTHTWIKGILYSARAEHDYIRNSSDPGRPPKDLQALYSFCALRDQTLGSGFALPIILDDETRMWPIEQHDNIVEVKSQLNNPIWTVSLFPVVQDTLLHVHSEFFRQYDTWFARSQEAEHHGMVYSRPPPSAVSIYKTHLRHILRDLIAKK
;
A
#
# COMPACT_ATOMS: atom_id res chain seq x y z
N LYS A 1 54.15 -18.86 59.40
CA LYS A 1 54.13 -19.05 57.93
C LYS A 1 53.51 -20.41 57.64
N ARG A 2 52.21 -20.45 57.37
CA ARG A 2 51.49 -21.58 56.77
C ARG A 2 50.73 -20.96 55.59
N GLU A 3 51.12 -21.35 54.39
CA GLU A 3 50.48 -20.92 53.15
C GLU A 3 49.16 -21.66 53.00
N ALA A 4 48.11 -20.92 52.67
CA ALA A 4 46.79 -21.46 52.35
C ALA A 4 46.69 -21.66 50.84
N GLU A 5 46.31 -22.88 50.42
CA GLU A 5 46.02 -23.21 49.03
C GLU A 5 44.70 -22.55 48.57
N PRO A 6 44.63 -22.03 47.33
CA PRO A 6 43.38 -21.53 46.78
C PRO A 6 42.54 -22.68 46.21
N THR A 7 41.29 -22.78 46.67
CA THR A 7 40.29 -23.70 46.14
C THR A 7 39.70 -23.13 44.86
N THR A 8 40.03 -23.76 43.72
CA THR A 8 39.49 -23.37 42.40
C THR A 8 38.11 -23.98 42.21
N THR A 9 37.06 -23.17 42.38
CA THR A 9 35.68 -23.56 42.06
C THR A 9 35.49 -23.53 40.54
N THR A 10 35.46 -24.70 39.91
CA THR A 10 35.15 -24.84 38.48
C THR A 10 33.64 -24.71 38.27
N THR A 11 33.18 -23.50 37.94
CA THR A 11 31.79 -23.27 37.52
C THR A 11 31.63 -23.83 36.10
N THR A 12 30.99 -24.98 35.97
CA THR A 12 30.66 -25.60 34.68
C THR A 12 29.44 -24.90 34.09
N THR A 13 29.66 -23.86 33.29
CA THR A 13 28.60 -23.24 32.49
C THR A 13 28.24 -24.19 31.36
N THR A 14 27.19 -24.98 31.55
CA THR A 14 26.57 -25.80 30.50
C THR A 14 25.87 -24.87 29.52
N THR A 15 26.59 -24.42 28.50
CA THR A 15 25.95 -23.86 27.30
C THR A 15 25.22 -24.99 26.62
N ASN A 16 23.92 -25.11 26.88
CA ASN A 16 23.01 -25.94 26.10
C ASN A 16 23.04 -25.43 24.65
N THR A 17 23.91 -26.01 23.83
CA THR A 17 23.88 -25.84 22.37
C THR A 17 22.71 -26.66 21.84
N SER A 18 21.49 -26.18 22.08
CA SER A 18 20.30 -26.76 21.47
C SER A 18 20.46 -26.66 19.96
N THR A 19 20.36 -27.80 19.27
CA THR A 19 20.36 -27.84 17.81
C THR A 19 19.32 -26.85 17.26
N PRO A 20 19.65 -26.07 16.22
CA PRO A 20 18.71 -25.14 15.61
C PRO A 20 17.43 -25.86 15.23
N LEU A 21 16.29 -25.27 15.60
CA LEU A 21 14.99 -25.79 15.22
C LEU A 21 14.76 -25.53 13.72
N THR A 22 14.18 -26.50 13.04
CA THR A 22 13.82 -26.42 11.62
C THR A 22 12.34 -26.72 11.43
N PHE A 23 11.75 -26.25 10.33
CA PHE A 23 10.34 -26.49 10.04
C PHE A 23 10.01 -27.97 9.77
N GLY A 24 11.02 -28.79 9.47
CA GLY A 24 10.92 -30.23 9.28
C GLY A 24 11.02 -31.05 10.58
N ASP A 25 11.29 -30.42 11.72
CA ASP A 25 11.27 -31.08 13.02
C ASP A 25 9.86 -31.58 13.40
N PRO A 26 9.75 -32.49 14.38
CA PRO A 26 8.44 -32.92 14.88
C PRO A 26 7.60 -31.72 15.37
N ILE A 27 6.32 -31.70 15.00
CA ILE A 27 5.42 -30.56 15.26
C ILE A 27 5.37 -30.15 16.74
N GLU A 28 5.49 -31.10 17.66
CA GLU A 28 5.51 -30.81 19.11
C GLU A 28 6.73 -29.98 19.51
N ARG A 29 7.90 -30.25 18.90
CA ARG A 29 9.12 -29.45 19.09
C ARG A 29 8.95 -28.06 18.47
N ILE A 30 8.28 -27.97 17.33
CA ILE A 30 8.07 -26.69 16.65
C ILE A 30 7.07 -25.80 17.38
N LYS A 31 6.03 -26.36 18.02
CA LYS A 31 5.08 -25.60 18.84
C LYS A 31 5.74 -24.88 20.03
N GLU A 32 6.92 -25.32 20.45
CA GLU A 32 7.72 -24.65 21.50
C GLU A 32 8.44 -23.39 20.98
N TRP A 33 8.47 -23.18 19.65
CA TRP A 33 9.10 -22.02 19.04
C TRP A 33 8.41 -20.72 19.46
N ARG A 34 9.18 -19.85 20.11
CA ARG A 34 8.75 -18.53 20.59
C ARG A 34 9.74 -17.49 20.11
N PRO A 35 9.66 -17.08 18.83
CA PRO A 35 10.63 -16.15 18.30
C PRO A 35 10.44 -14.77 18.95
N LYS A 36 11.57 -14.17 19.33
CA LYS A 36 11.62 -12.77 19.73
C LYS A 36 11.82 -11.90 18.51
N LEU A 37 10.89 -10.99 18.25
CA LEU A 37 11.03 -10.01 17.20
C LEU A 37 11.57 -8.71 17.79
N SER A 38 12.74 -8.31 17.31
CA SER A 38 13.29 -7.01 17.60
C SER A 38 12.67 -5.95 16.69
N LEU A 39 12.05 -4.94 17.30
CA LEU A 39 11.29 -3.91 16.59
C LEU A 39 12.14 -2.67 16.24
N TYR A 40 13.46 -2.83 16.08
CA TYR A 40 14.34 -1.70 15.72
C TYR A 40 13.79 -0.98 14.49
N SER A 41 13.35 0.25 14.70
CA SER A 41 12.85 1.11 13.64
C SER A 41 14.01 1.47 12.70
N THR A 42 13.89 1.23 11.40
CA THR A 42 14.66 1.95 10.39
C THR A 42 13.79 2.43 9.22
N PRO A 43 14.09 3.59 8.58
CA PRO A 43 15.17 4.56 8.85
C PRO A 43 14.59 5.97 9.22
N PRO A 44 15.37 7.06 9.29
CA PRO A 44 15.44 7.98 10.42
C PRO A 44 14.80 9.33 10.08
N HIS A 45 13.48 9.47 10.22
CA HIS A 45 12.86 10.79 10.14
C HIS A 45 12.38 11.22 11.53
N LYS A 46 13.20 12.09 12.11
CA LYS A 46 13.10 12.74 13.42
C LYS A 46 13.68 11.92 14.57
N ARG A 47 14.79 12.44 15.08
CA ARG A 47 15.43 12.16 16.36
C ARG A 47 14.40 12.20 17.50
N ALA A 48 13.67 11.10 17.72
CA ALA A 48 13.18 10.78 19.05
C ALA A 48 14.30 9.97 19.72
N ARG A 49 14.69 10.42 20.92
CA ARG A 49 15.71 9.77 21.75
C ARG A 49 15.39 8.28 21.91
N LEU A 50 16.43 7.45 21.80
CA LEU A 50 16.42 6.04 22.18
C LEU A 50 15.77 5.89 23.56
N GLU A 51 14.60 5.25 23.61
CA GLU A 51 14.11 4.61 24.82
C GLU A 51 13.66 3.19 24.44
N HIS A 52 14.59 2.26 24.67
CA HIS A 52 14.45 0.81 24.63
C HIS A 52 14.06 0.18 23.28
N ALA A 53 14.97 -0.65 22.75
CA ALA A 53 14.60 -1.66 21.77
C ALA A 53 13.44 -2.47 22.34
N GLN A 54 12.24 -2.30 21.79
CA GLN A 54 11.11 -3.12 22.17
C GLN A 54 11.26 -4.45 21.46
N GLU A 55 11.50 -5.50 22.23
CA GLU A 55 11.35 -6.87 21.76
C GLU A 55 9.93 -7.32 22.05
N ILE A 56 9.33 -8.05 21.11
CA ILE A 56 8.06 -8.73 21.30
C ILE A 56 8.28 -10.23 21.10
N GLU A 57 7.91 -11.03 22.11
CA GLU A 57 7.90 -12.48 21.96
C GLU A 57 6.59 -12.91 21.29
N LEU A 58 6.70 -13.64 20.18
CA LEU A 58 5.56 -14.21 19.49
C LEU A 58 5.31 -15.61 20.05
N VAL A 59 4.10 -15.85 20.55
CA VAL A 59 3.74 -17.18 21.06
C VAL A 59 3.08 -17.97 19.93
N THR A 60 3.76 -18.98 19.42
CA THR A 60 3.19 -19.87 18.38
C THR A 60 1.99 -20.62 18.94
N GLN A 61 0.83 -20.41 18.32
CA GLN A 61 -0.43 -21.08 18.66
C GLN A 61 -0.70 -22.26 17.73
N GLU A 62 -0.46 -22.07 16.44
CA GLU A 62 -0.74 -23.07 15.40
C GLU A 62 0.26 -22.93 14.25
N ILE A 63 0.60 -24.06 13.64
CA ILE A 63 1.36 -24.14 12.40
C ILE A 63 0.58 -24.97 11.40
N LYS A 64 0.33 -24.41 10.23
CA LYS A 64 -0.43 -25.00 9.14
C LYS A 64 0.53 -25.39 8.03
N TYR A 65 0.68 -26.70 7.81
CA TYR A 65 1.48 -27.24 6.72
C TYR A 65 0.69 -27.20 5.42
N GLN A 66 1.18 -26.47 4.43
CA GLN A 66 0.58 -26.37 3.10
C GLN A 66 1.31 -27.23 2.07
N GLY A 67 2.47 -27.78 2.43
CA GLY A 67 3.24 -28.73 1.62
C GLY A 67 4.27 -28.08 0.69
N PHE A 68 4.32 -26.75 0.64
CA PHE A 68 5.35 -26.01 -0.12
C PHE A 68 6.50 -25.50 0.76
N GLU A 69 6.32 -25.51 2.09
CA GLU A 69 7.29 -24.96 3.02
C GLU A 69 8.58 -25.79 3.04
N PRO A 70 9.78 -25.16 3.12
CA PRO A 70 11.03 -25.90 3.20
C PRO A 70 11.14 -26.62 4.53
N ARG A 71 11.38 -27.93 4.51
CA ARG A 71 11.67 -28.70 5.75
C ARG A 71 12.94 -28.23 6.46
N ASN A 72 13.87 -27.64 5.72
CA ASN A 72 15.13 -27.09 6.21
C ASN A 72 15.05 -25.58 6.54
N LEU A 73 13.85 -24.98 6.56
CA LEU A 73 13.68 -23.60 7.00
C LEU A 73 14.04 -23.46 8.48
N MET A 74 14.94 -22.55 8.81
CA MET A 74 15.41 -22.35 10.18
C MET A 74 14.41 -21.50 10.98
N LEU A 75 14.07 -22.01 12.17
CA LEU A 75 13.18 -21.38 13.14
C LEU A 75 14.01 -20.85 14.30
N GLU A 76 14.64 -19.71 14.07
CA GLU A 76 15.56 -19.05 14.99
C GLU A 76 14.83 -18.48 16.21
N SER A 77 15.55 -18.32 17.32
CA SER A 77 14.96 -17.74 18.55
C SER A 77 14.70 -16.24 18.45
N SER A 78 15.28 -15.56 17.46
CA SER A 78 15.22 -14.11 17.32
C SER A 78 15.22 -13.67 15.87
N TYR A 79 14.41 -12.67 15.55
CA TYR A 79 14.35 -12.05 14.23
C TYR A 79 14.38 -10.53 14.36
N GLU A 80 14.84 -9.86 13.31
CA GLU A 80 14.77 -8.41 13.18
C GLU A 80 13.64 -8.05 12.22
N LEU A 81 12.77 -7.13 12.66
CA LEU A 81 11.73 -6.56 11.81
C LEU A 81 12.39 -5.85 10.63
N GLN A 82 12.16 -6.36 9.42
CA GLN A 82 12.76 -5.80 8.22
C GLN A 82 11.93 -4.64 7.67
N ARG A 83 10.62 -4.83 7.59
CA ARG A 83 9.72 -3.88 6.91
C ARG A 83 8.34 -3.85 7.56
N VAL A 84 7.69 -2.70 7.40
CA VAL A 84 6.25 -2.54 7.65
C VAL A 84 5.61 -1.99 6.39
N HIS A 85 4.74 -2.80 5.80
CA HIS A 85 4.02 -2.51 4.58
C HIS A 85 2.60 -2.05 4.88
N ALA A 86 2.07 -1.18 4.03
CA ALA A 86 0.63 -0.97 3.97
C ALA A 86 -0.08 -2.24 3.44
N ARG A 87 -1.41 -2.23 3.50
CA ARG A 87 -2.26 -3.39 3.20
C ARG A 87 -2.08 -3.99 1.79
N GLY A 88 -1.56 -3.25 0.81
CA GLY A 88 -1.46 -3.71 -0.58
C GLY A 88 -0.63 -4.99 -0.75
N VAL A 89 0.44 -5.16 0.04
CA VAL A 89 1.23 -6.41 0.07
C VAL A 89 0.35 -7.59 0.48
N PHE A 90 -0.44 -7.44 1.53
CA PHE A 90 -1.36 -8.48 1.97
C PHE A 90 -2.43 -8.81 0.92
N VAL A 91 -3.00 -7.79 0.27
CA VAL A 91 -4.00 -8.01 -0.80
C VAL A 91 -3.38 -8.84 -1.93
N MET A 92 -2.12 -8.57 -2.28
CA MET A 92 -1.39 -9.37 -3.26
C MET A 92 -1.19 -10.82 -2.80
N LEU A 93 -0.74 -11.04 -1.55
CA LEU A 93 -0.57 -12.38 -0.99
C LEU A 93 -1.86 -13.20 -1.05
N VAL A 94 -2.99 -12.61 -0.65
CA VAL A 94 -4.31 -13.25 -0.73
C VAL A 94 -4.70 -13.54 -2.19
N LYS A 95 -4.51 -12.59 -3.11
CA LYS A 95 -4.80 -12.79 -4.55
C LYS A 95 -3.97 -13.91 -5.17
N LYS A 96 -2.77 -14.17 -4.63
CA LYS A 96 -1.89 -15.26 -5.05
C LYS A 96 -2.11 -16.55 -4.24
N ASN A 97 -3.21 -16.64 -3.48
CA ASN A 97 -3.58 -17.79 -2.65
C ASN A 97 -2.51 -18.20 -1.64
N VAL A 98 -1.74 -17.25 -1.12
CA VAL A 98 -0.82 -17.50 -0.01
C VAL A 98 -1.64 -17.53 1.28
N ASN A 99 -1.82 -18.71 1.85
CA ASN A 99 -2.55 -18.88 3.12
C ASN A 99 -1.59 -18.71 4.31
N PRO A 100 -2.10 -18.42 5.52
CA PRO A 100 -1.23 -18.32 6.70
C PRO A 100 -0.63 -19.67 7.06
N THR A 101 0.69 -19.71 7.22
CA THR A 101 1.46 -20.86 7.71
C THR A 101 1.56 -20.85 9.23
N PHE A 102 1.62 -19.67 9.84
CA PHE A 102 1.76 -19.51 11.28
C PHE A 102 0.58 -18.74 11.86
N VAL A 103 0.14 -19.14 13.06
CA VAL A 103 -0.76 -18.35 13.89
C VAL A 103 -0.04 -18.08 15.20
N PHE A 104 0.18 -16.80 15.48
CA PHE A 104 0.78 -16.34 16.72
C PHE A 104 -0.29 -15.71 17.60
N ARG A 105 -0.12 -15.87 18.92
CA ARG A 105 -0.81 -15.06 19.90
C ARG A 105 0.04 -13.84 20.22
N LEU A 106 -0.59 -12.67 20.15
CA LEU A 106 0.01 -11.40 20.50
C LEU A 106 -0.34 -11.01 21.95
N PRO A 107 0.57 -10.31 22.65
CA PRO A 107 0.22 -9.55 23.83
C PRO A 107 -0.79 -8.45 23.45
N PRO A 108 -1.98 -8.40 24.06
CA PRO A 108 -3.06 -7.48 23.66
C PRO A 108 -2.70 -6.00 23.87
N ASP A 109 -1.74 -5.71 24.76
CA ASP A 109 -1.38 -4.33 25.13
C ASP A 109 -0.12 -3.79 24.43
N HIS A 110 0.46 -4.54 23.48
CA HIS A 110 1.68 -4.10 22.83
C HIS A 110 1.42 -2.96 21.82
N VAL A 111 2.02 -1.79 22.04
CA VAL A 111 1.78 -0.56 21.25
C VAL A 111 1.99 -0.78 19.75
N TRP A 112 3.08 -1.46 19.35
CA TRP A 112 3.35 -1.80 17.95
C TRP A 112 2.27 -2.69 17.32
N ALA A 113 1.74 -3.68 18.05
CA ALA A 113 0.71 -4.57 17.53
C ALA A 113 -0.61 -3.81 17.31
N ARG A 114 -0.96 -2.92 18.26
CA ARG A 114 -2.10 -2.00 18.11
C ARG A 114 -1.92 -1.07 16.91
N ASP A 115 -0.71 -0.55 16.69
CA ASP A 115 -0.41 0.32 15.54
C ASP A 115 -0.52 -0.43 14.21
N LEU A 116 0.01 -1.65 14.12
CA LEU A 116 -0.19 -2.51 12.95
C LEU A 116 -1.67 -2.78 12.67
N SER A 117 -2.45 -3.09 13.71
CA SER A 117 -3.88 -3.38 13.57
C SER A 117 -4.68 -2.15 13.14
N GLY A 118 -4.51 -1.03 13.85
CA GLY A 118 -5.18 0.23 13.57
C GLY A 118 -4.85 0.81 12.20
N LEU A 119 -3.61 0.67 11.75
CA LEU A 119 -3.17 1.10 10.41
C LEU A 119 -3.34 0.03 9.33
N ARG A 120 -3.89 -1.15 9.68
CA ARG A 120 -4.09 -2.31 8.80
C ARG A 120 -2.81 -2.72 8.04
N LYS A 121 -1.66 -2.56 8.68
CA LYS A 121 -0.32 -2.82 8.12
C LYS A 121 0.06 -4.29 8.25
N THR A 122 1.05 -4.67 7.45
CA THR A 122 1.70 -5.99 7.47
C THR A 122 3.17 -5.80 7.76
N ALA A 123 3.65 -6.41 8.84
CA ALA A 123 5.08 -6.45 9.16
C ALA A 123 5.74 -7.64 8.45
N SER A 124 7.03 -7.58 8.14
CA SER A 124 7.77 -8.75 7.68
C SER A 124 9.17 -8.85 8.25
N PHE A 125 9.65 -10.08 8.37
CA PHE A 125 11.03 -10.40 8.67
C PHE A 125 11.53 -11.54 7.79
N GLU A 126 12.85 -11.61 7.61
CA GLU A 126 13.49 -12.63 6.80
C GLU A 126 13.75 -13.90 7.61
N MET A 127 13.56 -15.04 6.95
CA MET A 127 13.90 -16.38 7.44
C MET A 127 14.81 -17.04 6.39
N LYS A 128 15.68 -17.94 6.83
CA LYS A 128 16.63 -18.62 5.92
C LYS A 128 16.50 -20.13 6.04
N THR A 129 16.70 -20.84 4.93
CA THR A 129 16.96 -22.28 5.00
C THR A 129 18.41 -22.53 5.41
N GLN A 130 18.73 -23.78 5.75
CA GLN A 130 20.11 -24.18 6.07
C GLN A 130 21.09 -23.95 4.90
N GLU A 131 20.60 -23.96 3.67
CA GLU A 131 21.37 -23.71 2.44
C GLU A 131 21.46 -22.21 2.10
N GLY A 132 20.76 -21.36 2.85
CA GLY A 132 20.80 -19.90 2.70
C GLY A 132 19.69 -19.31 1.82
N ASP A 133 18.69 -20.09 1.40
CA ASP A 133 17.55 -19.55 0.64
C ASP A 133 16.73 -18.60 1.53
N VAL A 134 16.40 -17.43 0.99
CA VAL A 134 15.70 -16.37 1.72
C VAL A 134 14.18 -16.45 1.55
N TRP A 135 13.49 -16.52 2.68
CA TRP A 135 12.05 -16.49 2.82
C TRP A 135 11.64 -15.26 3.62
N GLU A 136 10.42 -14.77 3.39
CA GLU A 136 9.82 -13.69 4.17
C GLU A 136 8.60 -14.24 4.92
N LEU A 137 8.53 -13.93 6.22
CA LEU A 137 7.31 -14.13 6.99
C LEU A 137 6.58 -12.80 7.13
N HIS A 138 5.46 -12.66 6.42
CA HIS A 138 4.60 -11.50 6.51
C HIS A 138 3.55 -11.69 7.59
N MET A 139 3.56 -10.85 8.60
CA MET A 139 2.67 -10.92 9.74
C MET A 139 1.56 -9.88 9.66
N LYS A 140 0.32 -10.33 9.87
CA LYS A 140 -0.85 -9.47 9.87
C LYS A 140 -1.73 -9.74 11.10
N PRO A 141 -2.04 -8.71 11.90
CA PRO A 141 -3.01 -8.83 12.98
C PRO A 141 -4.39 -9.27 12.45
N SER A 142 -5.08 -10.10 13.23
CA SER A 142 -6.50 -10.40 13.01
C SER A 142 -7.33 -9.15 13.22
N ARG A 143 -8.40 -8.99 12.42
CA ARG A 143 -9.38 -7.91 12.63
C ARG A 143 -10.38 -8.22 13.74
N ASP A 144 -10.72 -9.51 13.88
CA ASP A 144 -11.86 -9.95 14.70
C ASP A 144 -11.45 -10.33 16.13
N THR A 145 -10.15 -10.52 16.34
CA THR A 145 -9.59 -11.01 17.59
C THR A 145 -8.28 -10.28 17.86
N GLU A 146 -8.32 -9.31 18.77
CA GLU A 146 -7.18 -8.42 19.12
C GLU A 146 -5.91 -9.16 19.59
N CYS A 147 -6.00 -10.47 19.81
CA CYS A 147 -4.93 -11.30 20.33
C CYS A 147 -4.22 -12.20 19.31
N TYR A 148 -4.61 -12.21 18.02
CA TYR A 148 -4.02 -13.13 17.03
C TYR A 148 -3.31 -12.40 15.88
N MET A 149 -2.22 -13.00 15.42
CA MET A 149 -1.45 -12.56 14.25
C MET A 149 -1.21 -13.74 13.31
N PHE A 150 -1.50 -13.53 12.04
CA PHE A 150 -1.34 -14.54 11.00
C PHE A 150 -0.03 -14.29 10.25
N GLY A 151 0.84 -15.30 10.19
CA GLY A 151 2.10 -15.30 9.47
C GLY A 151 1.96 -16.01 8.11
N TYR A 152 2.22 -15.27 7.05
CA TYR A 152 2.18 -15.73 5.65
C TYR A 152 3.61 -15.91 5.16
N LEU A 153 3.97 -17.15 4.86
CA LEU A 153 5.32 -17.51 4.44
C LEU A 153 5.42 -17.50 2.92
N ILE A 154 6.42 -16.81 2.36
CA ILE A 154 6.66 -16.74 0.92
C ILE A 154 8.17 -16.64 0.63
N ARG A 155 8.63 -17.21 -0.49
CA ARG A 155 10.01 -16.96 -0.96
C ARG A 155 10.15 -15.51 -1.38
N GLN A 156 11.26 -14.88 -1.01
CA GLN A 156 11.52 -13.49 -1.39
C GLN A 156 11.50 -13.30 -2.93
N ILE A 157 12.06 -14.26 -3.68
CA ILE A 157 12.04 -14.22 -5.15
C ILE A 157 10.62 -14.32 -5.73
N ASP A 158 9.75 -15.13 -5.13
CA ASP A 158 8.36 -15.27 -5.57
C ASP A 158 7.55 -14.01 -5.24
N MET A 159 7.81 -13.38 -4.08
CA MET A 159 7.23 -12.10 -3.69
C MET A 159 7.55 -11.02 -4.73
N VAL A 160 8.84 -10.84 -5.06
CA VAL A 160 9.28 -9.87 -6.06
C VAL A 160 8.68 -10.16 -7.43
N ARG A 161 8.68 -11.44 -7.87
CA ARG A 161 8.07 -11.85 -9.15
C ARG A 161 6.58 -11.52 -9.18
N ASN A 162 5.82 -11.91 -8.16
CA ASN A 162 4.38 -11.68 -8.09
C ASN A 162 4.03 -10.20 -8.18
N VAL A 163 4.83 -9.34 -7.55
CA VAL A 163 4.64 -7.89 -7.60
C VAL A 163 4.96 -7.33 -8.98
N LYS A 164 6.04 -7.80 -9.63
CA LYS A 164 6.41 -7.40 -11.00
C LYS A 164 5.37 -7.85 -12.03
N ASP A 165 4.81 -9.04 -11.88
CA ASP A 165 3.74 -9.56 -12.75
C ASP A 165 2.54 -8.60 -12.79
N CYS A 166 2.16 -8.02 -11.64
CA CYS A 166 1.07 -7.04 -11.59
C CYS A 166 1.35 -5.80 -12.45
N VAL A 167 2.59 -5.30 -12.46
CA VAL A 167 2.97 -4.16 -13.31
C VAL A 167 2.99 -4.57 -14.79
N HIS A 168 3.56 -5.73 -15.10
CA HIS A 168 3.61 -6.23 -16.48
C HIS A 168 2.22 -6.44 -17.06
N ASP A 169 1.26 -6.93 -16.27
CA ASP A 169 -0.12 -7.09 -16.72
C ASP A 169 -0.76 -5.75 -17.08
N LEU A 170 -0.56 -4.69 -16.28
CA LEU A 170 -1.06 -3.35 -16.60
C LEU A 170 -0.50 -2.83 -17.93
N VAL A 171 0.82 -2.88 -18.06
CA VAL A 171 1.52 -2.35 -19.24
C VAL A 171 1.21 -3.18 -20.50
N ARG A 172 1.01 -4.50 -20.38
CA ARG A 172 0.55 -5.37 -21.49
C ARG A 172 -0.79 -4.91 -22.05
N HIS A 173 -1.71 -4.48 -21.19
CA HIS A 173 -3.01 -3.94 -21.61
C HIS A 173 -2.96 -2.45 -21.99
N ARG A 174 -1.76 -1.87 -22.09
CA ARG A 174 -1.53 -0.44 -22.29
C ARG A 174 -2.29 0.43 -21.29
N LYS A 175 -2.31 0.03 -20.02
CA LYS A 175 -2.95 0.78 -18.93
C LYS A 175 -1.95 1.32 -17.92
N LEU A 176 -2.24 2.49 -17.39
CA LEU A 176 -1.58 3.06 -16.20
C LEU A 176 -2.52 3.01 -14.98
N PRO A 177 -2.00 2.96 -13.74
CA PRO A 177 -2.85 3.05 -12.55
C PRO A 177 -3.37 4.48 -12.35
N LEU A 178 -4.69 4.62 -12.15
CA LEU A 178 -5.33 5.89 -11.81
C LEU A 178 -6.11 5.71 -10.51
N VAL A 179 -5.82 6.53 -9.51
CA VAL A 179 -6.52 6.52 -8.23
C VAL A 179 -7.42 7.75 -8.15
N LEU A 180 -8.69 7.53 -7.84
CA LEU A 180 -9.67 8.60 -7.71
C LEU A 180 -10.12 8.72 -6.25
N ASP A 181 -10.11 9.94 -5.71
CA ASP A 181 -10.91 10.26 -4.54
C ASP A 181 -12.40 10.37 -4.90
N LEU A 182 -13.27 10.31 -3.90
CA LEU A 182 -14.72 10.45 -4.07
C LEU A 182 -15.19 11.86 -3.70
N ASP A 183 -15.10 12.20 -2.42
CA ASP A 183 -15.65 13.45 -1.88
C ASP A 183 -14.88 14.64 -2.44
N ASP A 184 -15.61 15.69 -2.83
CA ASP A 184 -15.05 16.92 -3.42
C ASP A 184 -14.25 16.74 -4.73
N THR A 185 -14.18 15.51 -5.24
CA THR A 185 -13.51 15.13 -6.48
C THR A 185 -14.52 14.60 -7.51
N LEU A 186 -15.21 13.49 -7.21
CA LEU A 186 -16.21 12.90 -8.11
C LEU A 186 -17.64 13.16 -7.65
N VAL A 187 -17.86 13.30 -6.34
CA VAL A 187 -19.17 13.52 -5.74
C VAL A 187 -19.10 14.49 -4.56
N ARG A 188 -20.23 15.11 -4.20
CA ARG A 188 -20.39 15.86 -2.95
C ARG A 188 -21.73 15.54 -2.34
N LEU A 189 -21.75 15.32 -1.02
CA LEU A 189 -22.98 15.06 -0.28
C LEU A 189 -23.93 16.26 -0.31
N VAL A 190 -25.23 15.96 -0.31
CA VAL A 190 -26.30 16.94 -0.15
C VAL A 190 -26.60 17.12 1.32
N GLY A 191 -26.70 18.35 1.79
CA GLY A 191 -27.02 18.66 3.17
C GLY A 191 -27.02 20.16 3.45
N ASN A 192 -27.72 20.55 4.52
CA ASN A 192 -27.75 21.94 4.99
C ASN A 192 -26.82 22.19 6.18
N GLU A 193 -26.00 21.19 6.54
CA GLU A 193 -25.05 21.29 7.63
C GLU A 193 -23.88 22.22 7.25
N ASN A 194 -23.27 22.84 8.26
CA ASN A 194 -22.06 23.63 8.06
C ASN A 194 -20.93 22.70 7.58
N GLY A 195 -20.43 22.92 6.37
CA GLY A 195 -19.35 22.11 5.81
C GLY A 195 -19.33 22.09 4.29
N ARG A 196 -18.72 21.03 3.74
CA ARG A 196 -18.59 20.81 2.30
C ARG A 196 -19.79 20.01 1.77
N PHE A 197 -20.97 20.65 1.77
CA PHE A 197 -22.20 20.06 1.25
C PHE A 197 -22.75 20.87 0.08
N VAL A 198 -23.54 20.24 -0.78
CA VAL A 198 -24.43 20.96 -1.69
C VAL A 198 -25.74 21.25 -0.94
N PRO A 199 -26.14 22.53 -0.79
CA PRO A 199 -27.38 22.89 -0.10
C PRO A 199 -28.61 22.28 -0.77
N GLU A 200 -29.63 21.93 0.02
CA GLU A 200 -30.90 21.40 -0.49
C GLU A 200 -31.58 22.36 -1.48
N SER A 201 -31.40 23.67 -1.28
CA SER A 201 -31.94 24.71 -2.16
C SER A 201 -31.35 24.69 -3.58
N ASP A 202 -30.17 24.08 -3.77
CA ASP A 202 -29.49 24.03 -5.06
C ASP A 202 -29.79 22.75 -5.85
N ILE A 203 -30.47 21.77 -5.24
CA ILE A 203 -30.86 20.51 -5.88
C ILE A 203 -31.66 20.70 -7.18
N PRO A 204 -32.67 21.60 -7.25
CA PRO A 204 -33.38 21.84 -8.50
C PRO A 204 -32.48 22.32 -9.65
N LYS A 205 -31.33 22.93 -9.34
CA LYS A 205 -30.36 23.41 -10.33
C LYS A 205 -29.47 22.27 -10.85
N CYS A 206 -29.30 21.19 -10.06
CA CYS A 206 -28.37 20.09 -10.32
C CYS A 206 -28.85 19.10 -11.40
N LYS A 207 -30.10 19.20 -11.86
CA LYS A 207 -30.69 18.35 -12.91
C LYS A 207 -30.48 16.85 -12.63
N ASP A 208 -29.94 16.11 -13.60
CA ASP A 208 -29.67 14.67 -13.60
C ASP A 208 -28.44 14.26 -12.80
N ARG A 209 -27.67 15.23 -12.26
CA ARG A 209 -26.46 14.95 -11.47
C ARG A 209 -26.76 14.53 -10.02
N VAL A 210 -28.02 14.55 -9.59
CA VAL A 210 -28.39 14.14 -8.22
C VAL A 210 -28.67 12.66 -8.22
N ALA A 211 -28.00 11.93 -7.34
CA ALA A 211 -28.22 10.50 -7.15
C ALA A 211 -28.53 10.17 -5.70
N VAL A 212 -29.33 9.13 -5.51
CA VAL A 212 -29.71 8.61 -4.19
C VAL A 212 -28.88 7.35 -3.95
N LEU A 213 -28.13 7.33 -2.86
CA LEU A 213 -27.38 6.18 -2.39
C LEU A 213 -28.31 5.15 -1.74
N LYS A 214 -27.85 3.89 -1.58
CA LYS A 214 -28.67 2.83 -0.97
C LYS A 214 -29.11 3.12 0.47
N ASP A 215 -28.35 3.92 1.20
CA ASP A 215 -28.68 4.36 2.56
C ASP A 215 -29.64 5.56 2.60
N GLY A 216 -30.16 6.00 1.45
CA GLY A 216 -31.10 7.10 1.31
C GLY A 216 -30.46 8.49 1.26
N LYS A 217 -29.14 8.61 1.48
CA LYS A 217 -28.43 9.87 1.31
C LYS A 217 -28.40 10.28 -0.14
N ARG A 218 -28.28 11.58 -0.39
CA ARG A 218 -28.15 12.14 -1.74
C ARG A 218 -26.75 12.68 -1.96
N VAL A 219 -26.24 12.47 -3.16
CA VAL A 219 -24.98 13.05 -3.65
C VAL A 219 -25.25 13.80 -4.94
N VAL A 220 -24.51 14.88 -5.15
CA VAL A 220 -24.35 15.51 -6.46
C VAL A 220 -23.09 14.94 -7.09
N LEU A 221 -23.21 14.43 -8.30
CA LEU A 221 -22.10 13.95 -9.11
C LEU A 221 -21.40 15.14 -9.77
N THR A 222 -20.08 15.10 -9.92
CA THR A 222 -19.33 16.06 -10.76
C THR A 222 -19.84 16.01 -12.20
N GLU A 223 -19.83 17.16 -12.88
CA GLU A 223 -20.27 17.25 -14.28
C GLU A 223 -19.48 16.29 -15.19
N ARG A 224 -20.21 15.54 -16.03
CA ARG A 224 -19.65 14.56 -16.99
C ARG A 224 -18.78 13.46 -16.35
N VAL A 225 -18.97 13.16 -15.06
CA VAL A 225 -18.16 12.14 -14.37
C VAL A 225 -18.25 10.75 -14.98
N ARG A 226 -19.44 10.33 -15.42
CA ARG A 226 -19.63 9.00 -16.05
C ARG A 226 -18.92 8.91 -17.40
N GLU A 227 -19.02 9.96 -18.21
CA GLU A 227 -18.28 10.08 -19.48
C GLU A 227 -16.76 10.06 -19.24
N PHE A 228 -16.29 10.74 -18.19
CA PHE A 228 -14.89 10.69 -17.79
C PHE A 228 -14.45 9.27 -17.40
N LEU A 229 -15.24 8.54 -16.61
CA LEU A 229 -14.93 7.16 -16.21
C LEU A 229 -14.94 6.18 -17.40
N GLU A 230 -15.94 6.31 -18.29
CA GLU A 230 -16.03 5.52 -19.52
C GLU A 230 -14.84 5.76 -20.46
N TRP A 231 -14.38 7.01 -20.56
CA TRP A 231 -13.16 7.36 -21.28
C TRP A 231 -11.91 6.81 -20.58
N ALA A 232 -11.75 7.11 -19.28
CA ALA A 232 -10.55 6.81 -18.52
C ALA A 232 -10.28 5.29 -18.45
N GLN A 233 -11.31 4.46 -18.37
CA GLN A 233 -11.12 3.00 -18.29
C GLN A 233 -10.46 2.41 -19.55
N GLN A 234 -10.44 3.12 -20.68
CA GLN A 234 -9.72 2.66 -21.88
C GLN A 234 -8.20 2.77 -21.72
N PHE A 235 -7.73 3.70 -20.89
CA PHE A 235 -6.31 4.05 -20.73
C PHE A 235 -5.76 3.70 -19.33
N PHE A 236 -6.65 3.51 -18.36
CA PHE A 236 -6.27 3.35 -16.96
C PHE A 236 -6.90 2.11 -16.31
N ASP A 237 -6.19 1.59 -15.31
CA ASP A 237 -6.74 0.70 -14.29
C ASP A 237 -7.17 1.56 -13.10
N ILE A 238 -8.49 1.78 -12.97
CA ILE A 238 -9.06 2.76 -12.06
C ILE A 238 -9.29 2.12 -10.70
N SER A 239 -8.67 2.69 -9.66
CA SER A 239 -8.91 2.39 -8.24
C SER A 239 -9.50 3.60 -7.53
N VAL A 240 -10.11 3.39 -6.38
CA VAL A 240 -10.71 4.43 -5.55
C VAL A 240 -10.05 4.47 -4.18
N CYS A 241 -9.80 5.66 -3.65
CA CYS A 241 -9.22 5.88 -2.32
C CYS A 241 -9.91 7.05 -1.62
N SER A 242 -10.83 6.75 -0.71
CA SER A 242 -11.67 7.75 -0.03
C SER A 242 -11.56 7.65 1.49
N LEU A 243 -11.85 8.76 2.18
CA LEU A 243 -12.01 8.81 3.64
C LEU A 243 -13.40 8.40 4.12
N GLY A 244 -14.37 8.23 3.21
CA GLY A 244 -15.65 7.63 3.56
C GLY A 244 -15.50 6.19 4.04
N ASP A 245 -16.43 5.71 4.85
CA ASP A 245 -16.45 4.30 5.25
C ASP A 245 -16.68 3.36 4.05
N GLN A 246 -16.42 2.07 4.20
CA GLN A 246 -16.50 1.13 3.08
C GLN A 246 -17.91 1.06 2.47
N ASN A 247 -18.96 1.14 3.30
CA ASN A 247 -20.34 1.10 2.80
C ASN A 247 -20.64 2.34 1.94
N TYR A 248 -20.15 3.50 2.34
CA TYR A 248 -20.24 4.73 1.56
C TYR A 248 -19.51 4.60 0.23
N VAL A 249 -18.27 4.10 0.25
CA VAL A 249 -17.49 3.86 -0.98
C VAL A 249 -18.28 2.96 -1.93
N ASP A 250 -18.74 1.81 -1.47
CA ASP A 250 -19.48 0.85 -2.30
C ASP A 250 -20.78 1.48 -2.87
N ASN A 251 -21.53 2.22 -2.05
CA ASN A 251 -22.75 2.89 -2.47
C ASN A 251 -22.53 3.98 -3.53
N VAL A 252 -21.46 4.78 -3.40
CA VAL A 252 -21.11 5.82 -4.37
C VAL A 252 -20.67 5.18 -5.69
N ILE A 253 -19.91 4.09 -5.63
CA ILE A 253 -19.47 3.37 -6.83
C ILE A 253 -20.65 2.76 -7.57
N ASP A 254 -21.64 2.19 -6.88
CA ASP A 254 -22.86 1.66 -7.50
C ASP A 254 -23.67 2.72 -8.28
N VAL A 255 -23.53 4.00 -7.91
CA VAL A 255 -24.14 5.11 -8.63
C VAL A 255 -23.26 5.61 -9.77
N LEU A 256 -21.94 5.63 -9.59
CA LEU A 256 -20.98 6.10 -10.60
C LEU A 256 -20.81 5.08 -11.75
N ASP A 257 -20.66 3.80 -11.43
CA ASP A 257 -20.43 2.68 -12.35
C ASP A 257 -21.34 1.50 -11.98
N PRO A 258 -22.66 1.58 -12.27
CA PRO A 258 -23.63 0.57 -11.84
C PRO A 258 -23.37 -0.84 -12.38
N THR A 259 -22.67 -0.94 -13.51
CA THR A 259 -22.29 -2.21 -14.15
C THR A 259 -20.92 -2.71 -13.73
N HIS A 260 -20.19 -1.96 -12.90
CA HIS A 260 -18.82 -2.28 -12.45
C HIS A 260 -17.87 -2.58 -13.62
N THR A 261 -18.01 -1.82 -14.70
CA THR A 261 -17.27 -2.02 -15.95
C THR A 261 -16.10 -1.06 -16.12
N TRP A 262 -16.11 0.08 -15.43
CA TRP A 262 -15.13 1.15 -15.57
C TRP A 262 -14.11 1.11 -14.42
N ILE A 263 -14.56 0.89 -13.19
CA ILE A 263 -13.73 0.86 -11.98
C ILE A 263 -13.48 -0.60 -11.58
N LYS A 264 -12.36 -1.17 -12.07
CA LYS A 264 -11.99 -2.58 -11.84
C LYS A 264 -10.89 -2.78 -10.80
N GLY A 265 -10.27 -1.69 -10.35
CA GLY A 265 -9.21 -1.70 -9.35
C GLY A 265 -9.77 -1.83 -7.93
N ILE A 266 -8.95 -1.45 -6.95
CA ILE A 266 -9.30 -1.58 -5.53
C ILE A 266 -10.19 -0.42 -5.10
N LEU A 267 -11.29 -0.73 -4.42
CA LEU A 267 -12.17 0.24 -3.76
C LEU A 267 -11.74 0.37 -2.28
N TYR A 268 -10.90 1.36 -1.99
CA TYR A 268 -10.26 1.49 -0.68
C TYR A 268 -10.86 2.62 0.16
N SER A 269 -11.40 2.25 1.32
CA SER A 269 -11.72 3.17 2.41
C SER A 269 -10.53 3.32 3.37
N ALA A 270 -10.00 4.54 3.48
CA ALA A 270 -8.97 4.95 4.45
C ALA A 270 -9.55 5.39 5.81
N ARG A 271 -10.86 5.21 6.01
CA ARG A 271 -11.58 5.72 7.19
C ARG A 271 -11.04 5.15 8.51
N ALA A 272 -10.75 3.85 8.52
CA ALA A 272 -10.27 3.16 9.72
C ALA A 272 -8.89 3.70 10.15
N GLU A 273 -7.96 3.88 9.20
CA GLU A 273 -6.67 4.49 9.43
C GLU A 273 -6.81 5.92 9.91
N HIS A 274 -7.67 6.72 9.27
CA HIS A 274 -7.93 8.10 9.68
C HIS A 274 -8.40 8.18 11.13
N ASP A 275 -9.39 7.38 11.52
CA ASP A 275 -9.94 7.39 12.87
C ASP A 275 -8.92 6.88 13.91
N TYR A 276 -8.09 5.90 13.54
CA TYR A 276 -6.99 5.45 14.38
C TYR A 276 -5.90 6.53 14.53
N ILE A 277 -5.43 7.11 13.42
CA ILE A 277 -4.39 8.15 13.40
C ILE A 277 -4.79 9.34 14.26
N ARG A 278 -6.04 9.80 14.14
CA ARG A 278 -6.59 10.92 14.92
C ARG A 278 -6.42 10.74 16.43
N ASN A 279 -6.46 9.51 16.91
CA ASN A 279 -6.34 9.16 18.34
C ASN A 279 -4.94 8.60 18.69
N SER A 280 -4.02 8.56 17.73
CA SER A 280 -2.67 8.02 17.89
C SER A 280 -1.69 9.06 18.46
N SER A 281 -0.44 8.63 18.72
CA SER A 281 0.63 9.51 19.18
C SER A 281 1.10 10.55 18.15
N ASP A 282 0.66 10.44 16.89
CA ASP A 282 1.01 11.36 15.81
C ASP A 282 -0.20 11.56 14.87
N PRO A 283 -1.13 12.44 15.28
CA PRO A 283 -2.40 12.64 14.57
C PRO A 283 -2.27 13.39 13.25
N GLY A 284 -1.07 13.82 12.87
CA GLY A 284 -0.80 14.54 11.62
C GLY A 284 -0.47 13.63 10.43
N ARG A 285 -0.43 12.31 10.62
CA ARG A 285 -0.07 11.39 9.54
C ARG A 285 -1.18 11.33 8.48
N PRO A 286 -0.83 11.24 7.20
CA PRO A 286 -1.81 11.05 6.14
C PRO A 286 -2.44 9.66 6.23
N PRO A 287 -3.77 9.53 6.09
CA PRO A 287 -4.48 8.25 6.15
C PRO A 287 -4.50 7.48 4.83
N LYS A 288 -4.36 8.17 3.67
CA LYS A 288 -4.30 7.54 2.35
C LYS A 288 -2.86 7.13 2.03
N ASP A 289 -2.66 6.06 1.25
CA ASP A 289 -1.33 5.60 0.86
C ASP A 289 -1.42 4.74 -0.42
N LEU A 290 -0.63 5.06 -1.45
CA LEU A 290 -0.54 4.25 -2.66
C LEU A 290 -0.11 2.81 -2.40
N GLN A 291 0.70 2.57 -1.36
CA GLN A 291 1.10 1.20 -0.98
C GLN A 291 -0.07 0.38 -0.42
N ALA A 292 -1.18 1.00 -0.03
CA ALA A 292 -2.39 0.28 0.37
C ALA A 292 -3.14 -0.30 -0.85
N LEU A 293 -2.96 0.33 -2.02
CA LEU A 293 -3.60 -0.05 -3.29
C LEU A 293 -2.67 -0.93 -4.13
N TYR A 294 -1.40 -0.53 -4.27
CA TYR A 294 -0.49 -1.15 -5.22
C TYR A 294 0.76 -1.69 -4.52
N SER A 295 0.90 -3.01 -4.47
CA SER A 295 2.05 -3.67 -3.84
C SER A 295 3.38 -3.32 -4.52
N PHE A 296 3.38 -2.97 -5.81
CA PHE A 296 4.58 -2.54 -6.53
C PHE A 296 5.14 -1.22 -6.03
N CYS A 297 4.34 -0.39 -5.36
CA CYS A 297 4.83 0.81 -4.70
C CYS A 297 5.72 0.51 -3.49
N ALA A 298 5.71 -0.71 -2.97
CA ALA A 298 6.62 -1.15 -1.91
C ALA A 298 8.00 -1.59 -2.46
N LEU A 299 8.13 -1.85 -3.78
CA LEU A 299 9.43 -2.16 -4.38
C LEU A 299 10.26 -0.89 -4.49
N ARG A 300 11.54 -0.97 -4.10
CA ARG A 300 12.51 0.14 -4.20
C ARG A 300 13.67 -0.19 -5.14
N ASP A 301 13.50 -1.16 -6.04
CA ASP A 301 14.46 -1.42 -7.11
C ASP A 301 14.26 -0.41 -8.27
N GLN A 302 15.19 -0.37 -9.23
CA GLN A 302 15.09 0.54 -10.38
C GLN A 302 14.30 -0.09 -11.55
N THR A 303 13.34 -0.96 -11.24
CA THR A 303 12.57 -1.68 -12.26
C THR A 303 11.29 -0.96 -12.64
N LEU A 304 10.60 -1.45 -13.67
CA LEU A 304 9.37 -0.85 -14.15
C LEU A 304 8.32 -0.89 -13.05
N GLY A 305 7.74 0.26 -12.74
CA GLY A 305 6.69 0.35 -11.72
C GLY A 305 7.17 0.45 -10.29
N SER A 306 8.47 0.43 -10.03
CA SER A 306 8.99 0.54 -8.68
C SER A 306 8.70 1.90 -8.05
N GLY A 307 8.46 1.88 -6.74
CA GLY A 307 8.03 3.05 -5.98
C GLY A 307 6.74 3.66 -6.54
N PHE A 308 6.69 4.98 -6.59
CA PHE A 308 5.49 5.71 -7.04
C PHE A 308 5.58 6.14 -8.51
N ALA A 309 6.37 5.46 -9.35
CA ALA A 309 6.66 5.93 -10.70
C ALA A 309 5.46 5.90 -11.67
N LEU A 310 4.45 5.05 -11.43
CA LEU A 310 3.32 4.83 -12.36
C LEU A 310 1.98 5.42 -11.93
N PRO A 311 1.52 5.28 -10.67
CA PRO A 311 0.19 5.72 -10.32
C PRO A 311 0.04 7.23 -10.44
N ILE A 312 -1.10 7.68 -10.97
CA ILE A 312 -1.54 9.08 -10.90
C ILE A 312 -2.77 9.15 -9.99
N ILE A 313 -2.86 10.18 -9.17
CA ILE A 313 -3.96 10.39 -8.21
C ILE A 313 -4.75 11.61 -8.66
N LEU A 314 -6.08 11.51 -8.65
CA LEU A 314 -6.99 12.64 -8.75
C LEU A 314 -7.67 12.84 -7.39
N ASP A 315 -7.37 13.94 -6.72
CA ASP A 315 -7.80 14.19 -5.34
C ASP A 315 -7.87 15.72 -5.12
N ASP A 316 -8.76 16.19 -4.23
CA ASP A 316 -8.88 17.62 -3.92
C ASP A 316 -7.98 18.05 -2.75
N GLU A 317 -7.45 17.12 -1.96
CA GLU A 317 -6.71 17.37 -0.73
C GLU A 317 -5.41 16.57 -0.65
N THR A 318 -4.34 17.18 -1.18
CA THR A 318 -2.96 16.67 -1.16
C THR A 318 -2.48 16.26 0.23
N ARG A 319 -2.93 16.93 1.31
CA ARG A 319 -2.48 16.63 2.68
C ARG A 319 -2.95 15.27 3.20
N MET A 320 -3.93 14.64 2.55
CA MET A 320 -4.37 13.29 2.91
C MET A 320 -3.39 12.19 2.47
N TRP A 321 -2.36 12.55 1.71
CA TRP A 321 -1.34 11.64 1.18
C TRP A 321 0.06 11.92 1.76
N PRO A 322 0.94 10.91 1.85
CA PRO A 322 2.35 11.08 2.18
C PRO A 322 3.06 12.06 1.25
N ILE A 323 3.99 12.82 1.80
CA ILE A 323 4.69 13.89 1.07
C ILE A 323 5.44 13.36 -0.16
N GLU A 324 5.97 12.14 -0.07
CA GLU A 324 6.63 11.45 -1.16
C GLU A 324 5.69 11.02 -2.30
N GLN A 325 4.38 11.13 -2.10
CA GLN A 325 3.33 10.82 -3.09
C GLN A 325 2.65 12.08 -3.64
N HIS A 326 3.02 13.28 -3.17
CA HIS A 326 2.40 14.53 -3.65
C HIS A 326 2.66 14.78 -5.13
N ASP A 327 3.80 14.34 -5.64
CA ASP A 327 4.14 14.42 -7.07
C ASP A 327 3.23 13.56 -7.96
N ASN A 328 2.49 12.59 -7.39
CA ASN A 328 1.53 11.76 -8.09
C ASN A 328 0.16 12.45 -8.27
N ILE A 329 -0.08 13.58 -7.60
CA ILE A 329 -1.42 14.17 -7.46
C ILE A 329 -1.68 15.21 -8.55
N VAL A 330 -2.79 15.01 -9.26
CA VAL A 330 -3.50 16.02 -10.04
C VAL A 330 -4.55 16.61 -9.11
N GLU A 331 -4.22 17.74 -8.48
CA GLU A 331 -5.11 18.37 -7.52
C GLU A 331 -6.30 19.02 -8.25
N VAL A 332 -7.52 18.60 -7.91
CA VAL A 332 -8.76 19.20 -8.44
C VAL A 332 -9.40 20.13 -7.44
N LYS A 333 -9.96 21.24 -7.92
CA LYS A 333 -10.67 22.22 -7.08
C LYS A 333 -12.05 22.52 -7.62
N SER A 334 -12.94 22.89 -6.71
CA SER A 334 -14.26 23.42 -7.06
C SER A 334 -14.12 24.62 -7.99
N GLN A 335 -14.92 24.66 -9.05
CA GLN A 335 -14.98 25.81 -9.94
C GLN A 335 -15.60 27.01 -9.21
N LEU A 336 -14.82 28.09 -9.02
CA LEU A 336 -15.19 29.25 -8.19
C LEU A 336 -16.44 30.00 -8.69
N ASN A 337 -16.72 29.98 -9.99
CA ASN A 337 -17.81 30.74 -10.60
C ASN A 337 -18.98 29.86 -11.08
N ASN A 338 -18.99 28.58 -10.71
CA ASN A 338 -20.09 27.69 -11.06
C ASN A 338 -21.21 27.82 -10.02
N PRO A 339 -22.47 28.06 -10.43
CA PRO A 339 -23.61 28.18 -9.49
C PRO A 339 -23.87 26.90 -8.69
N ILE A 340 -23.31 25.76 -9.12
CA ILE A 340 -23.42 24.47 -8.46
C ILE A 340 -22.02 23.91 -8.34
N TRP A 341 -21.73 23.25 -7.23
CA TRP A 341 -20.45 22.57 -7.07
C TRP A 341 -20.16 21.61 -8.24
N THR A 342 -18.95 21.72 -8.78
CA THR A 342 -18.36 20.79 -9.73
C THR A 342 -16.85 21.00 -9.79
N VAL A 343 -16.12 20.02 -10.30
CA VAL A 343 -14.70 20.14 -10.65
C VAL A 343 -14.50 19.97 -12.15
N SER A 344 -13.35 20.41 -12.66
CA SER A 344 -13.06 20.41 -14.11
C SER A 344 -12.42 19.11 -14.57
N LEU A 345 -13.20 18.05 -14.79
CA LEU A 345 -12.70 16.80 -15.38
C LEU A 345 -12.33 16.97 -16.86
N PHE A 346 -13.06 17.83 -17.57
CA PHE A 346 -12.79 18.20 -18.95
C PHE A 346 -12.50 19.71 -19.08
N PRO A 347 -11.76 20.12 -20.12
CA PRO A 347 -10.83 19.28 -20.88
C PRO A 347 -9.52 19.03 -20.08
N VAL A 348 -9.22 19.86 -19.09
CA VAL A 348 -7.89 19.97 -18.47
C VAL A 348 -7.37 18.66 -17.86
N VAL A 349 -8.13 18.01 -16.99
CA VAL A 349 -7.70 16.75 -16.35
C VAL A 349 -7.57 15.65 -17.39
N GLN A 350 -8.57 15.50 -18.26
CA GLN A 350 -8.58 14.52 -19.33
C GLN A 350 -7.38 14.67 -20.30
N ASP A 351 -7.09 15.89 -20.77
CA ASP A 351 -5.94 16.17 -21.65
C ASP A 351 -4.61 15.88 -20.95
N THR A 352 -4.49 16.25 -19.68
CA THR A 352 -3.28 15.98 -18.86
C THR A 352 -3.04 14.49 -18.75
N LEU A 353 -4.06 13.72 -18.37
CA LEU A 353 -3.98 12.26 -18.24
C LEU A 353 -3.69 11.59 -19.58
N LEU A 354 -4.33 12.04 -20.67
CA LEU A 354 -4.08 11.53 -22.01
C LEU A 354 -2.63 11.77 -22.47
N HIS A 355 -2.08 12.95 -22.19
CA HIS A 355 -0.69 13.27 -22.47
C HIS A 355 0.26 12.36 -21.71
N VAL A 356 0.04 12.18 -20.40
CA VAL A 356 0.85 11.30 -19.55
C VAL A 356 0.83 9.87 -20.09
N HIS A 357 -0.35 9.34 -20.41
CA HIS A 357 -0.50 7.99 -20.95
C HIS A 357 0.22 7.82 -22.29
N SER A 358 -0.07 8.69 -23.26
CA SER A 358 0.47 8.60 -24.62
C SER A 358 1.99 8.68 -24.62
N GLU A 359 2.54 9.63 -23.86
CA GLU A 359 3.98 9.84 -23.77
C GLU A 359 4.66 8.71 -22.99
N PHE A 360 4.02 8.18 -21.94
CA PHE A 360 4.54 7.04 -21.18
C PHE A 360 4.72 5.84 -22.10
N PHE A 361 3.69 5.46 -22.85
CA PHE A 361 3.78 4.28 -23.70
C PHE A 361 4.73 4.48 -24.88
N ARG A 362 4.84 5.70 -25.43
CA ARG A 362 5.87 6.03 -26.43
C ARG A 362 7.29 5.80 -25.88
N GLN A 363 7.56 6.26 -24.67
CA GLN A 363 8.85 6.06 -24.01
C GLN A 363 9.06 4.58 -23.63
N TYR A 364 8.00 3.89 -23.19
CA TYR A 364 8.04 2.48 -22.82
C TYR A 364 8.38 1.60 -24.02
N ASP A 365 7.72 1.79 -25.16
CA ASP A 365 7.96 1.00 -26.37
C ASP A 365 9.45 1.15 -26.82
N THR A 366 10.01 2.36 -26.70
CA THR A 366 11.43 2.63 -26.98
C THR A 366 12.37 1.98 -25.96
N TRP A 367 12.05 2.13 -24.67
CA TRP A 367 12.86 1.58 -23.57
C TRP A 367 12.88 0.05 -23.61
N PHE A 368 11.71 -0.57 -23.82
CA PHE A 368 11.55 -2.02 -23.85
C PHE A 368 12.32 -2.65 -25.01
N ALA A 369 12.23 -2.08 -26.22
CA ALA A 369 13.00 -2.56 -27.38
C ALA A 369 14.51 -2.54 -27.11
N ARG A 370 15.03 -1.44 -26.55
CA ARG A 370 16.46 -1.30 -26.21
C ARG A 370 16.89 -2.20 -25.06
N SER A 371 16.00 -2.44 -24.09
CA SER A 371 16.26 -3.36 -23.00
C SER A 371 16.40 -4.80 -23.50
N GLN A 372 15.52 -5.21 -24.43
CA GLN A 372 15.58 -6.54 -25.06
C GLN A 372 16.83 -6.71 -25.93
N GLU A 373 17.21 -5.68 -26.69
CA GLU A 373 18.46 -5.68 -27.47
C GLU A 373 19.70 -5.85 -26.57
N ALA A 374 19.78 -5.08 -25.48
CA ALA A 374 20.87 -5.22 -24.52
C ALA A 374 20.94 -6.63 -23.91
N GLU A 375 19.80 -7.19 -23.50
CA GLU A 375 19.71 -8.54 -22.94
C GLU A 375 20.19 -9.60 -23.95
N HIS A 376 19.81 -9.49 -25.23
CA HIS A 376 20.27 -10.38 -26.30
C HIS A 376 21.80 -10.35 -26.47
N HIS A 377 22.42 -9.20 -26.23
CA HIS A 377 23.88 -9.03 -26.26
C HIS A 377 24.58 -9.33 -24.93
N GLY A 378 23.86 -9.85 -23.92
CA GLY A 378 24.41 -10.12 -22.59
C GLY A 378 24.80 -8.85 -21.82
N MET A 379 24.24 -7.70 -22.19
CA MET A 379 24.49 -6.40 -21.57
C MET A 379 23.32 -5.97 -20.69
N VAL A 380 23.60 -5.15 -19.68
CA VAL A 380 22.57 -4.53 -18.84
C VAL A 380 22.18 -3.18 -19.42
N TYR A 381 20.89 -2.98 -19.69
CA TYR A 381 20.39 -1.68 -20.12
C TYR A 381 20.33 -0.71 -18.93
N SER A 382 21.23 0.28 -18.90
CA SER A 382 21.42 1.16 -17.75
C SER A 382 20.42 2.31 -17.63
N ARG A 383 19.59 2.56 -18.64
CA ARG A 383 18.59 3.63 -18.57
C ARG A 383 17.38 3.19 -17.75
N PRO A 384 16.91 4.02 -16.80
CA PRO A 384 15.73 3.68 -16.02
C PRO A 384 14.49 3.59 -16.93
N PRO A 385 13.49 2.79 -16.54
CA PRO A 385 12.21 2.75 -17.23
C PRO A 385 11.50 4.12 -17.18
N PRO A 386 10.55 4.36 -18.09
CA PRO A 386 9.74 5.58 -18.05
C PRO A 386 8.93 5.67 -16.74
N SER A 387 8.62 6.90 -16.34
CA SER A 387 7.83 7.22 -15.15
C SER A 387 6.69 8.16 -15.55
N ALA A 388 5.45 7.75 -15.26
CA ALA A 388 4.25 8.56 -15.50
C ALA A 388 4.32 9.88 -14.70
N VAL A 389 4.83 9.83 -13.47
CA VAL A 389 5.04 11.02 -12.62
C VAL A 389 6.06 11.97 -13.23
N SER A 390 7.19 11.46 -13.74
CA SER A 390 8.21 12.30 -14.38
C SER A 390 7.67 12.98 -15.63
N ILE A 391 6.82 12.29 -16.39
CA ILE A 391 6.14 12.85 -17.57
C ILE A 391 5.14 13.92 -17.15
N TYR A 392 4.29 13.65 -16.16
CA TYR A 392 3.34 14.61 -15.60
C TYR A 392 4.03 15.89 -15.14
N LYS A 393 5.08 15.80 -14.32
CA LYS A 393 5.85 16.97 -13.87
C LYS A 393 6.49 17.73 -15.03
N THR A 394 6.91 17.02 -16.07
CA THR A 394 7.47 17.64 -17.27
C THR A 394 6.39 18.38 -18.05
N HIS A 395 5.20 17.80 -18.18
CA HIS A 395 4.03 18.45 -18.80
C HIS A 395 3.65 19.74 -18.06
N LEU A 396 3.52 19.69 -16.72
CA LEU A 396 3.24 20.87 -15.90
C LEU A 396 4.27 21.99 -16.08
N ARG A 397 5.56 21.64 -16.12
CA ARG A 397 6.63 22.63 -16.36
C ARG A 397 6.51 23.31 -17.72
N HIS A 398 6.08 22.58 -18.76
CA HIS A 398 5.83 23.16 -20.08
C HIS A 398 4.62 24.11 -20.05
N ILE A 399 3.49 23.68 -19.47
CA ILE A 399 2.30 24.54 -19.33
C ILE A 399 2.64 25.82 -18.58
N LEU A 400 3.35 25.73 -17.45
CA LEU A 400 3.76 26.89 -16.67
C LEU A 400 4.66 27.83 -17.47
N ARG A 401 5.62 27.29 -18.22
CA ARG A 401 6.50 28.08 -19.10
C ARG A 401 5.70 28.83 -20.15
N ASP A 402 4.75 28.16 -20.79
CA ASP A 402 3.91 28.77 -21.84
C ASP A 402 2.99 29.86 -21.25
N LEU A 403 2.47 29.65 -20.04
CA LEU A 403 1.68 30.66 -19.31
C LEU A 403 2.52 31.87 -18.92
N ILE A 404 3.79 31.68 -18.55
CA ILE A 404 4.73 32.77 -18.26
C ILE A 404 5.06 33.52 -19.54
N ALA A 405 5.32 32.83 -20.66
CA ALA A 405 5.69 33.45 -21.93
C ALA A 405 4.54 34.24 -22.60
N LYS A 406 3.29 33.96 -22.23
CA LYS A 406 2.09 34.68 -22.71
C LYS A 406 1.80 35.96 -21.93
N LYS A 407 2.45 36.17 -20.79
CA LYS A 407 2.40 37.43 -20.02
C LYS A 407 3.56 38.32 -20.42
#